data_AF-A0A8J6BWE3-F1
#
_entry.id   AF-A0A8J6BWE3-F1
#
_cell.length_a   1.000
_cell.length_b   1.000
_cell.length_c   1.000
_cell.angle_alpha   90.00
_cell.angle_beta   90.00
_cell.angle_gamma   90.00
#
_symmetry.space_group_name_H-M   'P 1'
#
loop_
_entity.id
_entity.type
_entity.pdbx_description
1 polymer ?
#
loop_
_entity_poly.entity_id
_entity_poly.type
_entity_poly.pdbx_seq_one_letter_code
_entity_poly.pdbx_strand_id
1 'polypeptide(L)'
;MSPAGNSSQRRPPRHPDDGESMSVKKSEMKALLKFVEDSRAGLKRSKIEYAALKEENRELKKRSRDLQSNNDEAVQGLRKDLASIEREKAAVGDDLRDKTKSLGEVTLERDDLRRKLADRERLVVRLESMVEKNTHGQMDASQLASRLEREVKLLKDHIADLEGRHAELAEAEEPVAVLRSQLAASERERKATESALRHLQAEHEELTETSMTYYNATHARYRKLSAEYEDAMQESTAKLEVAKAKIIEQREEIASLRELGQRWRSIHAELEARASRAESELKSSRSRVEELESNVEELSEDHDELEGLVSRYRAERDAARDELDGVKESVGLAQTNIDRYNEEKKKLKEKADALQSQVGQLTSDLEASRGEADEATREVSLLLERVETAEGRANAAEAVSSQLKKALDEAKARQLEAEGRVAGLETELEQGRARWSQVQALVGGR
;
A
#
# COMPACT_ATOMS: atom_id res chain seq x y z
N MET A 1 19.12 -11.27 -37.39
CA MET A 1 18.41 -9.99 -37.57
C MET A 1 17.75 -9.66 -36.25
N SER A 2 18.38 -8.78 -35.47
CA SER A 2 17.95 -8.42 -34.12
C SER A 2 17.16 -7.12 -34.15
N PRO A 3 15.98 -7.01 -33.51
CA PRO A 3 15.40 -5.73 -33.18
C PRO A 3 15.86 -5.31 -31.79
N ALA A 4 16.44 -4.12 -31.73
CA ALA A 4 16.95 -3.48 -30.54
C ALA A 4 15.84 -3.20 -29.52
N GLY A 5 16.07 -3.65 -28.28
CA GLY A 5 15.26 -3.33 -27.11
C GLY A 5 15.43 -1.85 -26.73
N ASN A 6 14.35 -1.10 -26.83
CA ASN A 6 14.27 0.28 -26.36
C ASN A 6 13.89 0.27 -24.88
N SER A 7 14.89 0.22 -24.01
CA SER A 7 14.77 0.29 -22.56
C SER A 7 14.45 1.72 -22.12
N SER A 8 13.17 2.11 -22.24
CA SER A 8 12.65 3.30 -21.57
C SER A 8 12.59 3.05 -20.06
N GLN A 9 13.70 3.37 -19.38
CA GLN A 9 13.74 3.62 -17.94
C GLN A 9 12.75 4.75 -17.62
N ARG A 10 11.50 4.41 -17.32
CA ARG A 10 10.58 5.29 -16.62
C ARG A 10 11.16 5.56 -15.24
N ARG A 11 11.80 6.71 -15.09
CA ARG A 11 12.15 7.26 -13.78
C ARG A 11 10.87 7.28 -12.92
N PRO A 12 10.92 6.84 -11.65
CA PRO A 12 9.81 7.03 -10.75
C PRO A 12 9.52 8.53 -10.63
N PRO A 13 8.24 8.93 -10.48
CA PRO A 13 7.90 10.33 -10.27
C PRO A 13 8.66 10.80 -9.03
N ARG A 14 9.49 11.84 -9.19
CA ARG A 14 10.08 12.55 -8.05
C ARG A 14 8.91 13.05 -7.22
N HIS A 15 8.76 12.47 -6.03
CA HIS A 15 7.88 13.02 -5.01
C HIS A 15 8.23 14.50 -4.85
N PRO A 16 7.25 15.41 -4.81
CA PRO A 16 7.49 16.75 -4.33
C PRO A 16 8.08 16.63 -2.92
N ASP A 17 9.07 17.46 -2.66
CA ASP A 17 9.82 17.50 -1.41
C ASP A 17 8.88 17.98 -0.28
N ASP A 18 8.05 17.07 0.23
CA ASP A 18 7.07 17.31 1.30
C ASP A 18 7.77 17.71 2.63
N GLY A 19 9.09 17.51 2.70
CA GLY A 19 9.94 17.96 3.80
C GLY A 19 10.07 19.48 3.90
N GLU A 20 10.17 20.18 2.77
CA GLU A 20 10.26 21.65 2.75
C GLU A 20 8.91 22.29 3.13
N SER A 21 7.80 21.73 2.65
CA SER A 21 6.44 22.22 2.97
C SER A 21 6.10 22.11 4.46
N MET A 22 6.41 20.97 5.09
CA MET A 22 6.17 20.76 6.52
C MET A 22 7.12 21.58 7.41
N SER A 23 8.36 21.79 6.97
CA SER A 23 9.33 22.66 7.64
C SER A 23 8.86 24.11 7.67
N VAL A 24 8.41 24.64 6.52
CA VAL A 24 7.87 26.00 6.39
C VAL A 24 6.61 26.17 7.23
N LYS A 25 5.63 25.25 7.12
CA LYS A 25 4.39 25.28 7.93
C LYS A 25 4.68 25.23 9.45
N LYS A 26 5.67 24.45 9.89
CA LYS A 26 6.09 24.38 11.30
C LYS A 26 6.74 25.68 11.78
N SER A 27 7.54 26.32 10.92
CA SER A 27 8.17 27.62 11.23
C SER A 27 7.14 28.74 11.36
N GLU A 28 6.13 28.77 10.48
CA GLU A 28 5.02 29.72 10.54
C GLU A 28 4.17 29.52 11.80
N MET A 29 3.84 28.28 12.16
CA MET A 29 3.07 28.00 13.36
C MET A 29 3.83 28.39 14.63
N LYS A 30 5.16 28.20 14.66
CA LYS A 30 6.02 28.65 15.76
C LYS A 30 6.07 30.18 15.86
N ALA A 31 6.10 30.88 14.74
CA ALA A 31 6.05 32.34 14.69
C ALA A 31 4.70 32.88 15.20
N LEU A 32 3.59 32.26 14.80
CA LEU A 32 2.25 32.61 15.31
C LEU A 32 2.13 32.35 16.82
N LEU A 33 2.67 31.24 17.32
CA LEU A 33 2.64 30.94 18.76
C LEU A 33 3.42 31.99 19.57
N LYS A 34 4.63 32.34 19.12
CA LYS A 34 5.45 33.36 19.77
C LYS A 34 4.75 34.73 19.76
N PHE A 35 4.15 35.11 18.63
CA PHE A 35 3.39 36.36 18.53
C PHE A 35 2.20 36.37 19.52
N VAL A 36 1.44 35.28 19.63
CA VAL A 36 0.32 35.17 20.59
C VAL A 36 0.81 35.28 22.04
N GLU A 37 1.96 34.67 22.38
CA GLU A 37 2.58 34.80 23.70
C GLU A 37 2.99 36.25 24.00
N ASP A 38 3.63 36.91 23.04
CA ASP A 38 4.06 38.31 23.15
C ASP A 38 2.85 39.26 23.29
N SER A 39 1.79 39.07 22.49
CA SER A 39 0.52 39.82 22.61
C SER A 39 -0.16 39.60 23.96
N ARG A 40 -0.17 38.37 24.49
CA ARG A 40 -0.72 38.07 25.82
C ARG A 40 0.08 38.75 26.93
N ALA A 41 1.41 38.83 26.80
CA ALA A 41 2.26 39.54 27.73
C ALA A 41 2.06 41.07 27.66
N GLY A 42 1.85 41.63 26.47
CA GLY A 42 1.45 43.02 26.26
C GLY A 42 0.12 43.35 26.95
N LEU A 43 -0.90 42.53 26.71
CA LEU A 43 -2.23 42.68 27.31
C LEU A 43 -2.20 42.67 28.85
N LYS A 44 -1.38 41.79 29.45
CA LYS A 44 -1.19 41.75 30.91
C LYS A 44 -0.60 43.06 31.44
N ARG A 45 0.40 43.63 30.75
CA ARG A 45 1.02 44.90 31.14
C ARG A 45 0.01 46.06 31.06
N SER A 46 -0.70 46.18 29.95
CA SER A 46 -1.74 47.21 29.79
C SER A 46 -2.86 47.08 30.83
N LYS A 47 -3.24 45.86 31.22
CA LYS A 47 -4.26 45.62 32.26
C LYS A 47 -3.80 46.10 33.65
N ILE A 48 -2.53 45.90 33.99
CA ILE A 48 -1.95 46.36 35.27
C ILE A 48 -1.88 47.89 35.31
N GLU A 49 -1.41 48.51 34.23
CA GLU A 49 -1.31 49.97 34.10
C GLU A 49 -2.69 50.65 34.15
N TYR A 50 -3.68 50.07 33.46
CA TYR A 50 -5.07 50.51 33.54
C TYR A 50 -5.62 50.44 34.98
N ALA A 51 -5.33 49.37 35.72
CA ALA A 51 -5.77 49.23 37.11
C ALA A 51 -5.12 50.27 38.03
N ALA A 52 -3.82 50.57 37.83
CA ALA A 52 -3.11 51.60 38.59
C ALA A 52 -3.68 53.01 38.34
N LEU A 53 -3.88 53.40 37.08
CA LEU A 53 -4.44 54.70 36.71
C LEU A 53 -5.88 54.89 37.22
N LYS A 54 -6.67 53.80 37.25
CA LYS A 54 -8.03 53.83 37.81
C LYS A 54 -8.04 54.12 39.31
N GLU A 55 -7.06 53.61 40.05
CA GLU A 55 -6.93 53.86 41.48
C GLU A 55 -6.41 55.27 41.76
N GLU A 56 -5.41 55.75 41.01
CA GLU A 56 -4.92 57.13 41.09
C GLU A 56 -6.08 58.13 40.87
N ASN A 57 -6.92 57.90 39.85
CA ASN A 57 -8.09 58.76 39.59
C ASN A 57 -9.10 58.77 40.76
N ARG A 58 -9.28 57.64 41.46
CA ARG A 58 -10.13 57.59 42.66
C ARG A 58 -9.55 58.41 43.81
N GLU A 59 -8.25 58.34 44.04
CA GLU A 59 -7.58 59.11 45.09
C GLU A 59 -7.65 60.61 44.82
N LEU A 60 -7.46 61.02 43.58
CA LEU A 60 -7.53 62.43 43.17
C LEU A 60 -8.93 63.02 43.35
N LYS A 61 -9.97 62.26 42.99
CA LYS A 61 -11.36 62.63 43.28
C LYS A 61 -11.66 62.75 44.77
N LYS A 62 -10.95 62.00 45.62
CA LYS A 62 -11.07 62.13 47.07
C LYS A 62 -10.38 63.41 47.56
N ARG A 63 -9.11 63.62 47.19
CA ARG A 63 -8.35 64.83 47.56
C ARG A 63 -9.04 66.12 47.11
N SER A 64 -9.60 66.15 45.89
CA SER A 64 -10.33 67.33 45.42
C SER A 64 -11.58 67.63 46.24
N ARG A 65 -12.29 66.60 46.73
CA ARG A 65 -13.46 66.79 47.61
C ARG A 65 -13.05 67.29 49.00
N ASP A 66 -11.98 66.73 49.55
CA ASP A 66 -11.47 67.11 50.87
C ASP A 66 -10.96 68.58 50.87
N LEU A 67 -10.25 68.99 49.82
CA LEU A 67 -9.79 70.38 49.64
C LEU A 67 -10.95 71.37 49.50
N GLN A 68 -11.99 70.98 48.76
CA GLN A 68 -13.18 71.82 48.58
C GLN A 68 -13.93 72.00 49.92
N SER A 69 -14.10 70.93 50.70
CA SER A 69 -14.74 71.00 52.04
C SER A 69 -13.99 71.94 52.98
N ASN A 70 -12.65 71.84 53.04
CA ASN A 70 -11.84 72.69 53.92
C ASN A 70 -11.93 74.18 53.53
N ASN A 71 -11.96 74.48 52.23
CA ASN A 71 -12.06 75.86 51.75
C ASN A 71 -13.47 76.43 51.99
N ASP A 72 -14.51 75.62 51.79
CA ASP A 72 -15.90 76.00 52.12
C ASP A 72 -16.05 76.33 53.61
N GLU A 73 -15.44 75.54 54.51
CA GLU A 73 -15.41 75.79 55.94
C GLU A 73 -14.69 77.11 56.29
N ALA A 74 -13.53 77.37 55.68
CA ALA A 74 -12.77 78.61 55.88
C ALA A 74 -13.53 79.84 55.39
N VAL A 75 -14.15 79.77 54.20
CA VAL A 75 -14.98 80.84 53.64
C VAL A 75 -16.22 81.09 54.50
N GLN A 76 -16.86 80.03 55.03
CA GLN A 76 -17.97 80.18 55.97
C GLN A 76 -17.55 80.84 57.29
N GLY A 77 -16.37 80.51 57.83
CA GLY A 77 -15.79 81.16 59.00
C GLY A 77 -15.63 82.66 58.78
N LEU A 78 -14.93 83.05 57.71
CA LEU A 78 -14.71 84.46 57.38
C LEU A 78 -16.01 85.23 57.09
N ARG A 79 -17.02 84.59 56.48
CA ARG A 79 -18.35 85.20 56.30
C ARG A 79 -19.04 85.47 57.63
N LYS A 80 -18.92 84.56 58.61
CA LYS A 80 -19.47 84.77 59.95
C LYS A 80 -18.76 85.91 60.66
N ASP A 81 -17.43 85.98 60.56
CA ASP A 81 -16.63 87.05 61.16
C ASP A 81 -16.98 88.41 60.54
N LEU A 82 -17.11 88.47 59.21
CA LEU A 82 -17.52 89.69 58.50
C LEU A 82 -18.93 90.14 58.90
N ALA A 83 -19.88 89.21 59.02
CA ALA A 83 -21.22 89.51 59.52
C ALA A 83 -21.21 89.97 60.98
N SER A 84 -20.28 89.49 61.82
CA SER A 84 -20.11 89.96 63.20
C SER A 84 -19.59 91.40 63.23
N ILE A 85 -18.54 91.69 62.46
CA ILE A 85 -17.95 93.03 62.32
C ILE A 85 -18.97 94.02 61.75
N GLU A 86 -19.81 93.61 60.80
CA GLU A 86 -20.88 94.46 60.25
C GLU A 86 -21.96 94.79 61.28
N ARG A 87 -22.34 93.85 62.15
CA ARG A 87 -23.28 94.12 63.25
C ARG A 87 -22.67 95.08 64.28
N GLU A 88 -21.41 94.87 64.65
CA GLU A 88 -20.70 95.77 65.57
C GLU A 88 -20.54 97.18 64.98
N LYS A 89 -20.19 97.28 63.69
CA LYS A 89 -20.15 98.55 62.96
C LYS A 89 -21.51 99.25 62.95
N ALA A 90 -22.60 98.52 62.72
CA ALA A 90 -23.95 99.06 62.72
C ALA A 90 -24.33 99.59 64.12
N ALA A 91 -24.09 98.80 65.18
CA ALA A 91 -24.35 99.20 66.56
C ALA A 91 -23.56 100.46 66.96
N VAL A 92 -22.25 100.51 66.67
CA VAL A 92 -21.40 101.68 66.94
C VAL A 92 -21.84 102.90 66.09
N GLY A 93 -22.28 102.67 64.86
CA GLY A 93 -22.79 103.72 63.97
C GLY A 93 -24.12 104.32 64.42
N ASP A 94 -25.03 103.50 64.95
CA ASP A 94 -26.32 103.94 65.51
C ASP A 94 -26.10 104.73 66.81
N ASP A 95 -25.25 104.23 67.71
CA ASP A 95 -24.84 104.95 68.94
C ASP A 95 -24.21 106.32 68.64
N LEU A 96 -23.35 106.40 67.61
CA LEU A 96 -22.76 107.65 67.16
C LEU A 96 -23.81 108.62 66.59
N ARG A 97 -24.80 108.11 65.83
CA ARG A 97 -25.88 108.94 65.27
C ARG A 97 -26.76 109.52 66.37
N ASP A 98 -27.17 108.71 67.34
CA ASP A 98 -28.03 109.14 68.44
C ASP A 98 -27.34 110.17 69.34
N LYS A 99 -26.05 109.97 69.65
CA LYS A 99 -25.23 110.95 70.39
C LYS A 99 -25.00 112.25 69.60
N THR A 100 -24.77 112.17 68.29
CA THR A 100 -24.56 113.39 67.46
C THR A 100 -25.85 114.21 67.33
N LYS A 101 -27.00 113.54 67.23
CA LYS A 101 -28.31 114.21 67.11
C LYS A 101 -28.70 114.92 68.40
N SER A 102 -28.54 114.26 69.54
CA SER A 102 -28.76 114.86 70.87
C SER A 102 -27.82 116.05 71.12
N LEU A 103 -26.55 115.96 70.68
CA LEU A 103 -25.61 117.08 70.74
C LEU A 103 -26.10 118.29 69.90
N GLY A 104 -26.57 118.03 68.68
CA GLY A 104 -27.11 119.04 67.77
C GLY A 104 -28.34 119.77 68.30
N GLU A 105 -29.30 119.03 68.87
CA GLU A 105 -30.53 119.57 69.47
C GLU A 105 -30.20 120.49 70.66
N VAL A 106 -29.29 120.08 71.55
CA VAL A 106 -28.90 120.88 72.72
C VAL A 106 -28.13 122.15 72.31
N THR A 107 -27.25 122.08 71.30
CA THR A 107 -26.57 123.29 70.80
C THR A 107 -27.54 124.31 70.19
N LEU A 108 -28.56 123.85 69.44
CA LEU A 108 -29.56 124.74 68.84
C LEU A 108 -30.43 125.42 69.91
N GLU A 109 -30.84 124.68 70.93
CA GLU A 109 -31.66 125.19 72.03
C GLU A 109 -30.89 126.23 72.89
N ARG A 110 -29.60 125.96 73.16
CA ARG A 110 -28.70 126.95 73.80
C ARG A 110 -28.60 128.24 72.99
N ASP A 111 -28.37 128.13 71.69
CA ASP A 111 -28.14 129.30 70.84
C ASP A 111 -29.41 130.16 70.69
N ASP A 112 -30.59 129.54 70.64
CA ASP A 112 -31.88 130.25 70.60
C ASP A 112 -32.18 130.97 71.93
N LEU A 113 -31.89 130.35 73.07
CA LEU A 113 -32.04 130.96 74.39
C LEU A 113 -31.06 132.11 74.63
N ARG A 114 -29.82 132.00 74.15
CA ARG A 114 -28.85 133.12 74.18
C ARG A 114 -29.33 134.32 73.39
N ARG A 115 -30.00 134.12 72.24
CA ARG A 115 -30.62 135.22 71.48
C ARG A 115 -31.76 135.87 72.26
N LYS A 116 -32.65 135.07 72.86
CA LYS A 116 -33.78 135.58 73.67
C LYS A 116 -33.29 136.35 74.91
N LEU A 117 -32.23 135.88 75.56
CA LEU A 117 -31.59 136.61 76.67
C LEU A 117 -31.06 137.96 76.17
N ALA A 118 -30.28 137.98 75.09
CA ALA A 118 -29.71 139.20 74.54
C ALA A 118 -30.79 140.23 74.16
N ASP A 119 -31.93 139.80 73.62
CA ASP A 119 -33.04 140.69 73.28
C ASP A 119 -33.75 141.25 74.53
N ARG A 120 -33.89 140.44 75.59
CA ARG A 120 -34.46 140.92 76.86
C ARG A 120 -33.54 141.84 77.64
N GLU A 121 -32.23 141.58 77.64
CA GLU A 121 -31.25 142.48 78.24
C GLU A 121 -31.28 143.86 77.54
N ARG A 122 -31.42 143.89 76.21
CA ARG A 122 -31.60 145.15 75.47
C ARG A 122 -32.89 145.89 75.85
N LEU A 123 -33.98 145.17 76.13
CA LEU A 123 -35.25 145.75 76.59
C LEU A 123 -35.14 146.33 78.00
N VAL A 124 -34.44 145.66 78.91
CA VAL A 124 -34.15 146.17 80.25
C VAL A 124 -33.37 147.47 80.17
N VAL A 125 -32.26 147.52 79.43
CA VAL A 125 -31.45 148.75 79.25
C VAL A 125 -32.29 149.88 78.65
N ARG A 126 -33.17 149.57 77.69
CA ARG A 126 -34.03 150.59 77.06
C ARG A 126 -35.05 151.16 78.05
N LEU A 127 -35.67 150.31 78.87
CA LEU A 127 -36.64 150.72 79.89
C LEU A 127 -35.97 151.47 81.05
N GLU A 128 -34.78 151.07 81.48
CA GLU A 128 -33.96 151.81 82.45
C GLU A 128 -33.68 153.24 81.95
N SER A 129 -33.33 153.39 80.66
CA SER A 129 -33.14 154.73 80.06
C SER A 129 -34.42 155.57 79.95
N MET A 130 -35.60 154.93 79.91
CA MET A 130 -36.89 155.61 79.92
C MET A 130 -37.28 156.06 81.34
N VAL A 131 -36.93 155.29 82.37
CA VAL A 131 -37.14 155.64 83.77
C VAL A 131 -36.27 156.84 84.18
N GLU A 132 -35.05 156.95 83.68
CA GLU A 132 -34.17 158.11 83.96
C GLU A 132 -34.65 159.43 83.34
N LYS A 133 -35.49 159.42 82.29
CA LYS A 133 -35.82 160.62 81.49
C LYS A 133 -37.18 161.28 81.80
N ASN A 134 -37.99 160.75 82.72
CA ASN A 134 -39.38 161.19 82.87
C ASN A 134 -39.79 161.47 84.33
N THR A 135 -39.53 162.68 84.82
CA THR A 135 -39.98 163.14 86.14
C THR A 135 -41.26 163.97 86.04
N HIS A 136 -42.43 163.36 85.80
CA HIS A 136 -43.78 163.79 86.25
C HIS A 136 -44.82 162.74 85.78
N GLY A 137 -45.10 161.73 86.60
CA GLY A 137 -46.03 160.64 86.31
C GLY A 137 -45.61 159.32 86.97
N GLN A 138 -45.59 159.29 88.30
CA GLN A 138 -45.23 158.14 89.12
C GLN A 138 -46.34 157.08 89.11
N MET A 139 -46.11 155.88 88.53
CA MET A 139 -46.43 154.56 89.14
C MET A 139 -46.22 153.33 88.21
N ASP A 140 -46.19 153.45 86.87
CA ASP A 140 -46.22 152.25 85.98
C ASP A 140 -44.85 151.67 85.56
N ALA A 141 -43.75 152.44 85.60
CA ALA A 141 -42.48 151.99 85.02
C ALA A 141 -41.65 151.06 85.95
N SER A 142 -41.76 151.20 87.27
CA SER A 142 -41.00 150.40 88.25
C SER A 142 -41.51 148.95 88.35
N GLN A 143 -42.81 148.71 88.16
CA GLN A 143 -43.38 147.36 88.16
C GLN A 143 -42.96 146.54 86.93
N LEU A 144 -42.77 147.20 85.78
CA LEU A 144 -42.32 146.55 84.54
C LEU A 144 -40.84 146.16 84.61
N ALA A 145 -39.98 147.03 85.16
CA ALA A 145 -38.57 146.73 85.40
C ALA A 145 -38.39 145.54 86.36
N SER A 146 -39.14 145.52 87.47
CA SER A 146 -39.09 144.41 88.44
C SER A 146 -39.54 143.07 87.84
N ARG A 147 -40.50 143.09 86.91
CA ARG A 147 -40.99 141.88 86.22
C ARG A 147 -39.95 141.37 85.22
N LEU A 148 -39.31 142.28 84.48
CA LEU A 148 -38.23 141.93 83.57
C LEU A 148 -36.97 141.46 84.30
N GLU A 149 -36.62 142.03 85.46
CA GLU A 149 -35.51 141.52 86.28
C GLU A 149 -35.76 140.10 86.78
N ARG A 150 -36.99 139.77 87.18
CA ARG A 150 -37.34 138.38 87.52
C ARG A 150 -37.24 137.46 86.31
N GLU A 151 -37.66 137.90 85.14
CA GLU A 151 -37.51 137.12 83.91
C GLU A 151 -36.05 136.97 83.46
N VAL A 152 -35.22 138.00 83.61
CA VAL A 152 -33.79 137.94 83.36
C VAL A 152 -33.12 137.00 84.36
N LYS A 153 -33.53 137.02 85.63
CA LYS A 153 -33.04 136.08 86.63
C LYS A 153 -33.44 134.64 86.29
N LEU A 154 -34.70 134.40 85.90
CA LEU A 154 -35.15 133.08 85.48
C LEU A 154 -34.42 132.57 84.23
N LEU A 155 -34.15 133.47 83.27
CA LEU A 155 -33.36 133.14 82.08
C LEU A 155 -31.88 132.89 82.42
N LYS A 156 -31.30 133.61 83.37
CA LYS A 156 -29.93 133.34 83.86
C LYS A 156 -29.84 132.00 84.58
N ASP A 157 -30.82 131.66 85.41
CA ASP A 157 -30.88 130.36 86.08
C ASP A 157 -31.06 129.22 85.06
N HIS A 158 -31.87 129.42 84.00
CA HIS A 158 -31.99 128.45 82.90
C HIS A 158 -30.71 128.31 82.06
N ILE A 159 -29.97 129.41 81.86
CA ILE A 159 -28.69 129.38 81.15
C ILE A 159 -27.63 128.66 81.99
N ALA A 160 -27.61 128.85 83.30
CA ALA A 160 -26.69 128.13 84.18
C ALA A 160 -26.96 126.61 84.18
N ASP A 161 -28.24 126.20 84.20
CA ASP A 161 -28.62 124.78 84.09
C ASP A 161 -28.23 124.19 82.73
N LEU A 162 -28.35 124.97 81.65
CA LEU A 162 -27.89 124.60 80.32
C LEU A 162 -26.36 124.59 80.17
N GLU A 163 -25.64 125.46 80.89
CA GLU A 163 -24.17 125.45 80.94
C GLU A 163 -23.64 124.24 81.72
N GLY A 164 -24.36 123.79 82.76
CA GLY A 164 -24.14 122.51 83.42
C GLY A 164 -24.32 121.33 82.45
N ARG A 165 -25.43 121.30 81.71
CA ARG A 165 -25.65 120.31 80.64
C ARG A 165 -24.61 120.41 79.52
N HIS A 166 -24.10 121.60 79.21
CA HIS A 166 -23.07 121.78 78.19
C HIS A 166 -21.69 121.28 78.63
N ALA A 167 -21.38 121.35 79.93
CA ALA A 167 -20.16 120.77 80.49
C ALA A 167 -20.24 119.24 80.50
N GLU A 168 -21.39 118.66 80.86
CA GLU A 168 -21.66 117.21 80.70
C GLU A 168 -21.57 116.77 79.23
N LEU A 169 -21.98 117.62 78.29
CA LEU A 169 -21.85 117.38 76.84
C LEU A 169 -20.43 117.56 76.30
N ALA A 170 -19.58 118.39 76.93
CA ALA A 170 -18.16 118.48 76.59
C ALA A 170 -17.39 117.23 77.06
N GLU A 171 -17.77 116.65 78.21
CA GLU A 171 -17.32 115.30 78.59
C GLU A 171 -17.82 114.21 77.63
N ALA A 172 -18.94 114.44 76.94
CA ALA A 172 -19.45 113.51 75.91
C ALA A 172 -18.71 113.57 74.55
N GLU A 173 -17.83 114.56 74.31
CA GLU A 173 -17.00 114.61 73.09
C GLU A 173 -15.87 113.55 73.09
N GLU A 174 -15.32 113.22 74.25
CA GLU A 174 -14.25 112.22 74.39
C GLU A 174 -14.74 110.79 74.06
N PRO A 175 -15.91 110.32 74.55
CA PRO A 175 -16.54 109.08 74.09
C PRO A 175 -16.84 109.05 72.59
N VAL A 176 -17.22 110.19 71.99
CA VAL A 176 -17.48 110.28 70.54
C VAL A 176 -16.18 110.13 69.74
N ALA A 177 -15.06 110.68 70.22
CA ALA A 177 -13.75 110.47 69.61
C ALA A 177 -13.29 109.00 69.69
N VAL A 178 -13.51 108.35 70.84
CA VAL A 178 -13.22 106.91 71.03
C VAL A 178 -14.06 106.06 70.07
N LEU A 179 -15.36 106.30 69.96
CA LEU A 179 -16.25 105.57 69.04
C LEU A 179 -15.85 105.78 67.57
N ARG A 180 -15.41 106.99 67.17
CA ARG A 180 -14.87 107.24 65.83
C ARG A 180 -13.58 106.44 65.57
N SER A 181 -12.71 106.31 66.57
CA SER A 181 -11.48 105.51 66.45
C SER A 181 -11.78 104.00 66.34
N GLN A 182 -12.75 103.50 67.11
CA GLN A 182 -13.21 102.12 67.06
C GLN A 182 -13.90 101.81 65.74
N LEU A 183 -14.69 102.73 65.20
CA LEU A 183 -15.29 102.62 63.86
C LEU A 183 -14.22 102.58 62.76
N ALA A 184 -13.18 103.40 62.87
CA ALA A 184 -12.06 103.36 61.93
C ALA A 184 -11.25 102.06 62.03
N ALA A 185 -11.12 101.49 63.23
CA ALA A 185 -10.48 100.20 63.45
C ALA A 185 -11.31 99.04 62.84
N SER A 186 -12.61 98.98 63.13
CA SER A 186 -13.51 97.96 62.56
C SER A 186 -13.63 98.07 61.04
N GLU A 187 -13.52 99.27 60.47
CA GLU A 187 -13.47 99.46 59.01
C GLU A 187 -12.16 98.95 58.38
N ARG A 188 -11.03 99.07 59.09
CA ARG A 188 -9.76 98.48 58.64
C ARG A 188 -9.81 96.97 58.71
N GLU A 189 -10.34 96.42 59.80
CA GLU A 189 -10.53 94.98 59.96
C GLU A 189 -11.49 94.42 58.91
N ARG A 190 -12.60 95.11 58.63
CA ARG A 190 -13.53 94.75 57.55
C ARG A 190 -12.85 94.74 56.18
N LYS A 191 -12.04 95.75 55.87
CA LYS A 191 -11.30 95.79 54.59
C LYS A 191 -10.25 94.67 54.52
N ALA A 192 -9.60 94.35 55.63
CA ALA A 192 -8.66 93.24 55.71
C ALA A 192 -9.36 91.89 55.50
N THR A 193 -10.50 91.64 56.16
CA THR A 193 -11.28 90.40 56.00
C THR A 193 -11.90 90.30 54.60
N GLU A 194 -12.40 91.39 54.02
CA GLU A 194 -12.85 91.43 52.61
C GLU A 194 -11.70 91.08 51.64
N SER A 195 -10.49 91.59 51.89
CA SER A 195 -9.32 91.27 51.06
C SER A 195 -8.88 89.81 51.19
N ALA A 196 -8.91 89.25 52.40
CA ALA A 196 -8.61 87.84 52.65
C ALA A 196 -9.65 86.91 52.01
N LEU A 197 -10.94 87.28 52.07
CA LEU A 197 -12.01 86.52 51.42
C LEU A 197 -11.83 86.51 49.89
N ARG A 198 -11.50 87.66 49.28
CA ARG A 198 -11.22 87.72 47.84
C ARG A 198 -10.00 86.89 47.46
N HIS A 199 -8.96 86.88 48.28
CA HIS A 199 -7.77 86.07 48.01
C HIS A 199 -8.06 84.58 48.07
N LEU A 200 -8.79 84.12 49.10
CA LEU A 200 -9.20 82.71 49.22
C LEU A 200 -10.18 82.29 48.12
N GLN A 201 -11.06 83.19 47.66
CA GLN A 201 -11.92 82.93 46.52
C GLN A 201 -11.10 82.75 45.23
N ALA A 202 -10.11 83.60 44.99
CA ALA A 202 -9.21 83.45 43.84
C ALA A 202 -8.37 82.16 43.93
N GLU A 203 -7.87 81.82 45.11
CA GLU A 203 -7.14 80.56 45.35
C GLU A 203 -8.04 79.34 45.13
N HIS A 204 -9.31 79.40 45.56
CA HIS A 204 -10.30 78.36 45.28
C HIS A 204 -10.56 78.21 43.76
N GLU A 205 -10.73 79.32 43.04
CA GLU A 205 -10.90 79.31 41.58
C GLU A 205 -9.68 78.70 40.88
N GLU A 206 -8.46 79.06 41.27
CA GLU A 206 -7.23 78.47 40.73
C GLU A 206 -7.09 76.97 41.05
N LEU A 207 -7.41 76.55 42.28
CA LEU A 207 -7.44 75.14 42.69
C LEU A 207 -8.49 74.32 41.93
N THR A 208 -9.67 74.89 41.68
CA THR A 208 -10.70 74.20 40.91
C THR A 208 -10.33 74.08 39.44
N GLU A 209 -9.72 75.12 38.85
CA GLU A 209 -9.25 75.09 37.45
C GLU A 209 -8.10 74.09 37.27
N THR A 210 -7.13 74.08 38.18
CA THR A 210 -6.02 73.11 38.18
C THR A 210 -6.52 71.67 38.43
N SER A 211 -7.46 71.46 39.35
CA SER A 211 -8.07 70.15 39.59
C SER A 211 -8.85 69.65 38.35
N MET A 212 -9.62 70.53 37.71
CA MET A 212 -10.39 70.19 36.50
C MET A 212 -9.51 69.92 35.29
N THR A 213 -8.45 70.69 35.07
CA THR A 213 -7.49 70.46 33.97
C THR A 213 -6.77 69.13 34.16
N TYR A 214 -6.31 68.84 35.37
CA TYR A 214 -5.67 67.56 35.69
C TYR A 214 -6.66 66.37 35.60
N TYR A 215 -7.90 66.54 36.06
CA TYR A 215 -8.96 65.54 35.89
C TYR A 215 -9.26 65.28 34.40
N ASN A 216 -9.40 66.32 33.59
CA ASN A 216 -9.67 66.19 32.16
C ASN A 216 -8.49 65.52 31.44
N ALA A 217 -7.25 65.88 31.78
CA ALA A 217 -6.05 65.27 31.21
C ALA A 217 -5.94 63.78 31.57
N THR A 218 -6.17 63.42 32.84
CA THR A 218 -6.16 62.01 33.29
C THR A 218 -7.30 61.21 32.66
N HIS A 219 -8.50 61.79 32.55
CA HIS A 219 -9.64 61.15 31.90
C HIS A 219 -9.43 60.98 30.39
N ALA A 220 -8.76 61.91 29.72
CA ALA A 220 -8.38 61.79 28.33
C ALA A 220 -7.35 60.66 28.11
N ARG A 221 -6.33 60.58 28.99
CA ARG A 221 -5.36 59.47 28.97
C ARG A 221 -6.04 58.12 29.18
N TYR A 222 -6.95 58.04 30.14
CA TYR A 222 -7.73 56.83 30.40
C TYR A 222 -8.58 56.42 29.19
N ARG A 223 -9.27 57.37 28.54
CA ARG A 223 -10.04 57.08 27.31
C ARG A 223 -9.15 56.55 26.19
N LYS A 224 -7.99 57.19 25.98
CA LYS A 224 -7.03 56.76 24.97
C LYS A 224 -6.52 55.34 25.23
N LEU A 225 -6.09 55.06 26.47
CA LEU A 225 -5.61 53.74 26.85
C LEU A 225 -6.70 52.66 26.77
N SER A 226 -7.95 53.00 27.11
CA SER A 226 -9.09 52.10 26.96
C SER A 226 -9.36 51.75 25.50
N ALA A 227 -9.29 52.72 24.59
CA ALA A 227 -9.45 52.48 23.16
C ALA A 227 -8.30 51.61 22.61
N GLU A 228 -7.05 51.92 22.96
CA GLU A 228 -5.89 51.11 22.57
C GLU A 228 -6.00 49.66 23.08
N TYR A 229 -6.53 49.45 24.29
CA TYR A 229 -6.78 48.12 24.84
C TYR A 229 -7.89 47.38 24.09
N GLU A 230 -8.98 48.06 23.73
CA GLU A 230 -10.08 47.48 22.95
C GLU A 230 -9.59 47.08 21.55
N ASP A 231 -8.84 47.94 20.87
CA ASP A 231 -8.25 47.66 19.57
C ASP A 231 -7.29 46.46 19.63
N ALA A 232 -6.41 46.42 20.64
CA ALA A 232 -5.49 45.29 20.84
C ALA A 232 -6.24 43.98 21.14
N MET A 233 -7.35 44.04 21.87
CA MET A 233 -8.20 42.87 22.12
C MET A 233 -8.88 42.39 20.85
N GLN A 234 -9.43 43.29 20.02
CA GLN A 234 -10.05 42.95 18.74
C GLN A 234 -9.03 42.36 17.75
N GLU A 235 -7.82 42.92 17.69
CA GLU A 235 -6.75 42.38 16.87
C GLU A 235 -6.34 40.97 17.34
N SER A 236 -6.23 40.77 18.66
CA SER A 236 -5.90 39.47 19.23
C SER A 236 -7.01 38.43 18.98
N THR A 237 -8.29 38.81 19.04
CA THR A 237 -9.40 37.89 18.76
C THR A 237 -9.45 37.52 17.29
N ALA A 238 -9.27 38.49 16.38
CA ALA A 238 -9.20 38.21 14.93
C ALA A 238 -8.07 37.24 14.60
N LYS A 239 -6.87 37.43 15.18
CA LYS A 239 -5.73 36.52 14.99
C LYS A 239 -5.99 35.13 15.56
N LEU A 240 -6.69 35.04 16.69
CA LEU A 240 -7.09 33.76 17.28
C LEU A 240 -8.02 32.99 16.35
N GLU A 241 -9.01 33.64 15.74
CA GLU A 241 -9.93 32.99 14.80
C GLU A 241 -9.22 32.51 13.53
N VAL A 242 -8.28 33.30 13.00
CA VAL A 242 -7.43 32.87 11.86
C VAL A 242 -6.58 31.66 12.25
N ALA A 243 -5.98 31.66 13.44
CA ALA A 243 -5.20 30.52 13.93
C ALA A 243 -6.06 29.25 14.11
N LYS A 244 -7.29 29.40 14.64
CA LYS A 244 -8.24 28.28 14.75
C LYS A 244 -8.61 27.70 13.39
N ALA A 245 -8.90 28.54 12.41
CA ALA A 245 -9.22 28.11 11.05
C ALA A 245 -8.07 27.30 10.43
N LYS A 246 -6.82 27.80 10.55
CA LYS A 246 -5.63 27.07 10.08
C LYS A 246 -5.45 25.72 10.78
N ILE A 247 -5.74 25.62 12.08
CA ILE A 247 -5.66 24.35 12.82
C ILE A 247 -6.70 23.35 12.31
N ILE A 248 -7.91 23.81 11.96
CA ILE A 248 -8.95 22.94 11.39
C ILE A 248 -8.51 22.41 10.03
N GLU A 249 -8.03 23.28 9.14
CA GLU A 249 -7.49 22.90 7.83
C GLU A 249 -6.35 21.88 7.95
N GLN A 250 -5.39 22.12 8.84
CA GLN A 250 -4.30 21.18 9.09
C GLN A 250 -4.78 19.83 9.64
N ARG A 251 -5.85 19.81 10.46
CA ARG A 251 -6.43 18.55 10.96
C ARG A 251 -7.08 17.75 9.84
N GLU A 252 -7.74 18.40 8.89
CA GLU A 252 -8.32 17.77 7.70
C GLU A 252 -7.22 17.24 6.77
N GLU A 253 -6.14 17.99 6.56
CA GLU A 253 -4.95 17.54 5.81
C GLU A 253 -4.32 16.30 6.48
N ILE A 254 -4.15 16.31 7.80
CA ILE A 254 -3.63 15.14 8.53
C ILE A 254 -4.59 13.95 8.43
N ALA A 255 -5.90 14.17 8.46
CA ALA A 255 -6.89 13.10 8.32
C ALA A 255 -6.80 12.44 6.92
N SER A 256 -6.73 13.24 5.85
CA SER A 256 -6.61 12.71 4.49
C SER A 256 -5.29 11.97 4.27
N LEU A 257 -4.17 12.47 4.83
CA LEU A 257 -2.88 11.78 4.78
C LEU A 257 -2.90 10.44 5.54
N ARG A 258 -3.63 10.34 6.65
CA ARG A 258 -3.81 9.07 7.37
C ARG A 258 -4.58 8.06 6.56
N GLU A 259 -5.66 8.47 5.90
CA GLU A 259 -6.42 7.61 4.98
C GLU A 259 -5.55 7.12 3.82
N LEU A 260 -4.78 8.01 3.20
CA LEU A 260 -3.84 7.65 2.15
C LEU A 260 -2.80 6.64 2.65
N GLY A 261 -2.25 6.85 3.85
CA GLY A 261 -1.34 5.90 4.49
C GLY A 261 -1.96 4.54 4.79
N GLN A 262 -3.24 4.48 5.15
CA GLN A 262 -3.97 3.21 5.32
C GLN A 262 -4.16 2.48 3.98
N ARG A 263 -4.52 3.21 2.92
CA ARG A 263 -4.63 2.63 1.56
C ARG A 263 -3.31 2.04 1.09
N TRP A 264 -2.20 2.76 1.28
CA TRP A 264 -0.86 2.26 0.93
C TRP A 264 -0.50 0.99 1.69
N ARG A 265 -0.81 0.91 3.00
CA ARG A 265 -0.58 -0.30 3.78
C ARG A 265 -1.42 -1.49 3.28
N SER A 266 -2.68 -1.25 2.92
CA SER A 266 -3.54 -2.29 2.34
C SER A 266 -2.98 -2.82 1.02
N ILE A 267 -2.61 -1.90 0.11
CA ILE A 267 -2.01 -2.25 -1.18
C ILE A 267 -0.71 -3.03 -0.99
N HIS A 268 0.14 -2.61 -0.04
CA HIS A 268 1.39 -3.30 0.25
C HIS A 268 1.15 -4.74 0.74
N ALA A 269 0.22 -4.94 1.68
CA ALA A 269 -0.13 -6.28 2.17
C ALA A 269 -0.73 -7.17 1.06
N GLU A 270 -1.54 -6.61 0.16
CA GLU A 270 -2.05 -7.35 -1.00
C GLU A 270 -0.95 -7.76 -1.98
N LEU A 271 0.03 -6.88 -2.22
CA LEU A 271 1.18 -7.18 -3.08
C LEU A 271 2.08 -8.25 -2.47
N GLU A 272 2.36 -8.20 -1.16
CA GLU A 272 3.09 -9.25 -0.44
C GLU A 272 2.35 -10.59 -0.53
N ALA A 273 1.04 -10.62 -0.31
CA ALA A 273 0.24 -11.83 -0.43
C ALA A 273 0.25 -12.41 -1.86
N ARG A 274 0.22 -11.56 -2.89
CA ARG A 274 0.34 -11.98 -4.29
C ARG A 274 1.74 -12.52 -4.61
N ALA A 275 2.79 -11.88 -4.12
CA ALA A 275 4.16 -12.34 -4.30
C ALA A 275 4.37 -13.74 -3.69
N SER A 276 3.94 -13.95 -2.45
CA SER A 276 4.05 -15.26 -1.77
C SER A 276 3.29 -16.37 -2.49
N ARG A 277 2.11 -16.07 -3.07
CA ARG A 277 1.37 -17.03 -3.91
C ARG A 277 2.13 -17.36 -5.19
N ALA A 278 2.62 -16.35 -5.90
CA ALA A 278 3.39 -16.53 -7.13
C ALA A 278 4.68 -17.34 -6.89
N GLU A 279 5.37 -17.11 -5.76
CA GLU A 279 6.53 -17.91 -5.37
C GLU A 279 6.18 -19.38 -5.11
N SER A 280 5.05 -19.63 -4.45
CA SER A 280 4.56 -20.99 -4.18
C SER A 280 4.17 -21.72 -5.46
N GLU A 281 3.48 -21.03 -6.38
CA GLU A 281 3.12 -21.54 -7.70
C GLU A 281 4.38 -21.84 -8.53
N LEU A 282 5.35 -20.93 -8.55
CA LEU A 282 6.62 -21.12 -9.26
C LEU A 282 7.38 -22.34 -8.74
N LYS A 283 7.42 -22.54 -7.41
CA LYS A 283 8.04 -23.72 -6.81
C LYS A 283 7.34 -25.00 -7.23
N SER A 284 6.00 -25.02 -7.21
CA SER A 284 5.20 -26.16 -7.66
C SER A 284 5.45 -26.47 -9.14
N SER A 285 5.44 -25.45 -10.00
CA SER A 285 5.73 -25.61 -11.43
C SER A 285 7.15 -26.13 -11.69
N ARG A 286 8.15 -25.69 -10.93
CA ARG A 286 9.53 -26.22 -11.05
C ARG A 286 9.60 -27.70 -10.70
N SER A 287 9.01 -28.12 -9.59
CA SER A 287 8.96 -29.55 -9.23
C SER A 287 8.22 -30.38 -10.27
N ARG A 288 7.17 -29.84 -10.90
CA ARG A 288 6.45 -30.51 -12.00
C ARG A 288 7.32 -30.66 -13.25
N VAL A 289 8.14 -29.65 -13.56
CA VAL A 289 9.10 -29.73 -14.68
C VAL A 289 10.15 -30.79 -14.40
N GLU A 290 10.75 -30.80 -13.20
CA GLU A 290 11.73 -31.83 -12.79
C GLU A 290 11.14 -33.25 -12.90
N GLU A 291 9.89 -33.45 -12.46
CA GLU A 291 9.17 -34.74 -12.60
C GLU A 291 8.99 -35.12 -14.08
N LEU A 292 8.59 -34.17 -14.93
CA LEU A 292 8.40 -34.41 -16.36
C LEU A 292 9.72 -34.70 -17.08
N GLU A 293 10.80 -34.00 -16.72
CA GLU A 293 12.14 -34.25 -17.27
C GLU A 293 12.60 -35.68 -16.94
N SER A 294 12.44 -36.11 -15.68
CA SER A 294 12.74 -37.49 -15.27
C SER A 294 11.92 -38.53 -16.04
N ASN A 295 10.62 -38.29 -16.23
CA ASN A 295 9.76 -39.21 -17.00
C ASN A 295 10.15 -39.27 -18.48
N VAL A 296 10.59 -38.16 -19.06
CA VAL A 296 11.07 -38.12 -20.45
C VAL A 296 12.38 -38.90 -20.61
N GLU A 297 13.27 -38.82 -19.62
CA GLU A 297 14.51 -39.61 -19.60
C GLU A 297 14.20 -41.12 -19.54
N GLU A 298 13.35 -41.56 -18.61
CA GLU A 298 12.91 -42.96 -18.50
C GLU A 298 12.25 -43.46 -19.80
N LEU A 299 11.32 -42.70 -20.37
CA LEU A 299 10.68 -43.07 -21.64
C LEU A 299 11.66 -43.11 -22.83
N SER A 300 12.74 -42.34 -22.78
CA SER A 300 13.77 -42.35 -23.82
C SER A 300 14.63 -43.61 -23.71
N GLU A 301 14.99 -44.02 -22.48
CA GLU A 301 15.69 -45.29 -22.23
C GLU A 301 14.85 -46.50 -22.68
N ASP A 302 13.55 -46.51 -22.33
CA ASP A 302 12.60 -47.54 -22.78
C ASP A 302 12.50 -47.59 -24.32
N HIS A 303 12.50 -46.43 -24.98
CA HIS A 303 12.45 -46.35 -26.43
C HIS A 303 13.68 -47.00 -27.08
N ASP A 304 14.88 -46.67 -26.58
CA ASP A 304 16.14 -47.22 -27.09
C ASP A 304 16.21 -48.75 -26.86
N GLU A 305 15.72 -49.24 -25.71
CA GLU A 305 15.64 -50.68 -25.44
C GLU A 305 14.69 -51.38 -26.43
N LEU A 306 13.50 -50.81 -26.64
CA LEU A 306 12.52 -51.35 -27.59
C LEU A 306 13.05 -51.33 -29.03
N GLU A 307 13.75 -50.27 -29.45
CA GLU A 307 14.39 -50.20 -30.77
C GLU A 307 15.46 -51.30 -30.92
N GLY A 308 16.25 -51.54 -29.86
CA GLY A 308 17.21 -52.64 -29.80
C GLY A 308 16.56 -54.02 -29.88
N LEU A 309 15.42 -54.24 -29.23
CA LEU A 309 14.64 -55.48 -29.33
C LEU A 309 14.08 -55.69 -30.74
N VAL A 310 13.50 -54.66 -31.35
CA VAL A 310 12.99 -54.72 -32.72
C VAL A 310 14.10 -55.07 -33.71
N SER A 311 15.28 -54.49 -33.54
CA SER A 311 16.44 -54.79 -34.39
C SER A 311 16.89 -56.24 -34.26
N ARG A 312 16.94 -56.78 -33.04
CA ARG A 312 17.24 -58.20 -32.78
C ARG A 312 16.22 -59.13 -33.42
N TYR A 313 14.92 -58.89 -33.23
CA TYR A 313 13.88 -59.72 -33.84
C TYR A 313 13.88 -59.67 -35.37
N ARG A 314 14.24 -58.54 -35.98
CA ARG A 314 14.44 -58.46 -37.44
C ARG A 314 15.59 -59.36 -37.89
N ALA A 315 16.73 -59.33 -37.20
CA ALA A 315 17.87 -60.18 -37.52
C ALA A 315 17.55 -61.68 -37.34
N GLU A 316 16.88 -62.05 -36.24
CA GLU A 316 16.45 -63.43 -36.00
C GLU A 316 15.49 -63.93 -37.09
N ARG A 317 14.52 -63.09 -37.49
CA ARG A 317 13.59 -63.41 -38.58
C ARG A 317 14.32 -63.63 -39.90
N ASP A 318 15.31 -62.80 -40.21
CA ASP A 318 16.05 -62.90 -41.47
C ASP A 318 16.94 -64.15 -41.47
N ALA A 319 17.61 -64.47 -40.36
CA ALA A 319 18.34 -65.73 -40.20
C ALA A 319 17.43 -66.98 -40.34
N ALA A 320 16.26 -66.96 -39.70
CA ALA A 320 15.29 -68.06 -39.83
C ALA A 320 14.76 -68.21 -41.27
N ARG A 321 14.66 -67.12 -42.03
CA ARG A 321 14.33 -67.18 -43.46
C ARG A 321 15.44 -67.85 -44.27
N ASP A 322 16.69 -67.48 -44.04
CA ASP A 322 17.83 -68.08 -44.73
C ASP A 322 17.92 -69.59 -44.43
N GLU A 323 17.71 -69.99 -43.19
CA GLU A 323 17.63 -71.41 -42.79
C GLU A 323 16.49 -72.14 -43.52
N LEU A 324 15.30 -71.53 -43.59
CA LEU A 324 14.15 -72.11 -44.29
C LEU A 324 14.44 -72.32 -45.77
N ASP A 325 15.10 -71.36 -46.42
CA ASP A 325 15.45 -71.48 -47.84
C ASP A 325 16.52 -72.55 -48.08
N GLY A 326 17.52 -72.66 -47.20
CA GLY A 326 18.48 -73.78 -47.22
C GLY A 326 17.82 -75.16 -47.04
N VAL A 327 16.83 -75.27 -46.15
CA VAL A 327 16.04 -76.51 -45.98
C VAL A 327 15.25 -76.83 -47.25
N LYS A 328 14.61 -75.85 -47.90
CA LYS A 328 13.88 -76.08 -49.17
C LYS A 328 14.81 -76.59 -50.26
N GLU A 329 16.02 -76.05 -50.39
CA GLU A 329 17.01 -76.53 -51.35
C GLU A 329 17.41 -77.98 -51.06
N SER A 330 17.70 -78.31 -49.79
CA SER A 330 18.01 -79.68 -49.37
C SER A 330 16.87 -80.65 -49.68
N VAL A 331 15.61 -80.24 -49.47
CA VAL A 331 14.43 -81.04 -49.81
C VAL A 331 14.34 -81.25 -51.33
N GLY A 332 14.59 -80.21 -52.14
CA GLY A 332 14.62 -80.33 -53.61
C GLY A 332 15.69 -81.31 -54.11
N LEU A 333 16.89 -81.27 -53.52
CA LEU A 333 17.97 -82.21 -53.82
C LEU A 333 17.60 -83.65 -53.41
N ALA A 334 17.02 -83.82 -52.22
CA ALA A 334 16.54 -85.13 -51.76
C ALA A 334 15.48 -85.70 -52.70
N GLN A 335 14.52 -84.88 -53.15
CA GLN A 335 13.49 -85.28 -54.11
C GLN A 335 14.11 -85.75 -55.43
N THR A 336 15.07 -84.98 -55.97
CA THR A 336 15.78 -85.34 -57.21
C THR A 336 16.52 -86.68 -57.06
N ASN A 337 17.15 -86.94 -55.90
CA ASN A 337 17.80 -88.21 -55.62
C ASN A 337 16.82 -89.38 -55.52
N ILE A 338 15.65 -89.17 -54.90
CA ILE A 338 14.58 -90.17 -54.84
C ILE A 338 14.13 -90.56 -56.25
N ASP A 339 13.91 -89.56 -57.12
CA ASP A 339 13.49 -89.80 -58.50
C ASP A 339 14.55 -90.60 -59.28
N ARG A 340 15.84 -90.26 -59.11
CA ARG A 340 16.96 -91.02 -59.69
C ARG A 340 16.98 -92.47 -59.21
N TYR A 341 16.88 -92.71 -57.90
CA TYR A 341 16.89 -94.06 -57.35
C TYR A 341 15.69 -94.88 -57.78
N ASN A 342 14.51 -94.27 -57.96
CA ASN A 342 13.33 -94.95 -58.49
C ASN A 342 13.53 -95.39 -59.94
N GLU A 343 14.17 -94.56 -60.77
CA GLU A 343 14.48 -94.91 -62.16
C GLU A 343 15.56 -96.01 -62.25
N GLU A 344 16.60 -95.95 -61.42
CA GLU A 344 17.60 -97.02 -61.29
C GLU A 344 16.95 -98.34 -60.85
N LYS A 345 16.05 -98.29 -59.85
CA LYS A 345 15.28 -99.45 -59.39
C LYS A 345 14.44 -100.05 -60.51
N LYS A 346 13.79 -99.22 -61.33
CA LYS A 346 13.00 -99.69 -62.48
C LYS A 346 13.89 -100.43 -63.51
N LYS A 347 15.02 -99.84 -63.89
CA LYS A 347 16.00 -100.47 -64.80
C LYS A 347 16.55 -101.79 -64.27
N LEU A 348 16.87 -101.83 -62.96
CA LEU A 348 17.33 -103.06 -62.32
C LEU A 348 16.23 -104.13 -62.31
N LYS A 349 14.98 -103.75 -62.09
CA LYS A 349 13.84 -104.67 -62.17
C LYS A 349 13.66 -105.24 -63.58
N GLU A 350 13.67 -104.39 -64.62
CA GLU A 350 13.60 -104.83 -66.02
C GLU A 350 14.76 -105.78 -66.38
N LYS A 351 15.98 -105.49 -65.91
CA LYS A 351 17.14 -106.37 -66.09
C LYS A 351 16.96 -107.70 -65.36
N ALA A 352 16.43 -107.69 -64.15
CA ALA A 352 16.15 -108.90 -63.39
C ALA A 352 15.09 -109.77 -64.09
N ASP A 353 14.00 -109.18 -64.57
CA ASP A 353 12.94 -109.86 -65.33
C ASP A 353 13.49 -110.47 -66.63
N ALA A 354 14.36 -109.74 -67.35
CA ALA A 354 15.00 -110.23 -68.57
C ALA A 354 15.96 -111.41 -68.29
N LEU A 355 16.77 -111.32 -67.25
CA LEU A 355 17.65 -112.42 -66.81
C LEU A 355 16.83 -113.64 -66.37
N GLN A 356 15.73 -113.43 -65.66
CA GLN A 356 14.83 -114.52 -65.25
C GLN A 356 14.23 -115.22 -66.47
N SER A 357 13.83 -114.48 -67.50
CA SER A 357 13.35 -115.04 -68.78
C SER A 357 14.44 -115.83 -69.51
N GLN A 358 15.67 -115.30 -69.58
CA GLN A 358 16.82 -116.01 -70.16
C GLN A 358 17.13 -117.32 -69.43
N VAL A 359 17.10 -117.31 -68.10
CA VAL A 359 17.26 -118.54 -67.30
C VAL A 359 16.17 -119.54 -67.61
N GLY A 360 14.91 -119.09 -67.75
CA GLY A 360 13.79 -119.94 -68.16
C GLY A 360 14.03 -120.59 -69.54
N GLN A 361 14.46 -119.81 -70.53
CA GLN A 361 14.77 -120.31 -71.86
C GLN A 361 15.93 -121.33 -71.84
N LEU A 362 17.05 -120.99 -71.20
CA LEU A 362 18.19 -121.89 -71.06
C LEU A 362 17.83 -123.19 -70.33
N THR A 363 16.93 -123.13 -69.36
CA THR A 363 16.42 -124.32 -68.66
C THR A 363 15.62 -125.21 -69.62
N SER A 364 14.73 -124.64 -70.43
CA SER A 364 13.97 -125.37 -71.46
C SER A 364 14.88 -125.97 -72.54
N ASP A 365 15.87 -125.22 -73.01
CA ASP A 365 16.84 -125.70 -74.02
C ASP A 365 17.68 -126.85 -73.47
N LEU A 366 18.07 -126.79 -72.19
CA LEU A 366 18.78 -127.86 -71.50
C LEU A 366 17.92 -129.12 -71.36
N GLU A 367 16.63 -128.99 -71.02
CA GLU A 367 15.69 -130.10 -70.95
C GLU A 367 15.46 -130.75 -72.32
N ALA A 368 15.31 -129.94 -73.38
CA ALA A 368 15.19 -130.44 -74.75
C ALA A 368 16.45 -131.21 -75.17
N SER A 369 17.64 -130.63 -74.93
CA SER A 369 18.92 -131.28 -75.24
C SER A 369 19.10 -132.60 -74.47
N ARG A 370 18.62 -132.68 -73.22
CA ARG A 370 18.60 -133.94 -72.45
C ARG A 370 17.66 -134.96 -73.07
N GLY A 371 16.46 -134.55 -73.49
CA GLY A 371 15.53 -135.43 -74.19
C GLY A 371 16.09 -135.97 -75.50
N GLU A 372 16.77 -135.14 -76.29
CA GLU A 372 17.48 -135.57 -77.50
C GLU A 372 18.61 -136.54 -77.19
N ALA A 373 19.40 -136.29 -76.13
CA ALA A 373 20.45 -137.21 -75.69
C ALA A 373 19.90 -138.56 -75.23
N ASP A 374 18.77 -138.58 -74.50
CA ASP A 374 18.09 -139.81 -74.10
C ASP A 374 17.59 -140.59 -75.33
N GLU A 375 17.04 -139.91 -76.34
CA GLU A 375 16.57 -140.54 -77.56
C GLU A 375 17.72 -141.11 -78.39
N ALA A 376 18.81 -140.35 -78.56
CA ALA A 376 20.03 -140.84 -79.19
C ALA A 376 20.58 -142.06 -78.45
N THR A 377 20.52 -142.08 -77.11
CA THR A 377 20.93 -143.24 -76.31
C THR A 377 20.07 -144.48 -76.58
N ARG A 378 18.74 -144.31 -76.74
CA ARG A 378 17.84 -145.40 -77.15
C ARG A 378 18.15 -145.89 -78.57
N GLU A 379 18.37 -144.97 -79.51
CA GLU A 379 18.70 -145.31 -80.90
C GLU A 379 20.02 -146.08 -80.98
N VAL A 380 21.07 -145.65 -80.26
CA VAL A 380 22.33 -146.39 -80.15
C VAL A 380 22.10 -147.78 -79.57
N SER A 381 21.26 -147.91 -78.54
CA SER A 381 20.95 -149.22 -77.94
C SER A 381 20.26 -150.15 -78.95
N LEU A 382 19.30 -149.66 -79.72
CA LEU A 382 18.63 -150.40 -80.80
C LEU A 382 19.60 -150.78 -81.93
N LEU A 383 20.49 -149.85 -82.31
CA LEU A 383 21.52 -150.12 -83.32
C LEU A 383 22.49 -151.20 -82.84
N LEU A 384 22.91 -151.18 -81.58
CA LEU A 384 23.74 -152.23 -80.99
C LEU A 384 23.06 -153.60 -81.03
N GLU A 385 21.77 -153.68 -80.67
CA GLU A 385 20.99 -154.93 -80.76
C GLU A 385 20.88 -155.42 -82.22
N ARG A 386 20.68 -154.51 -83.18
CA ARG A 386 20.68 -154.84 -84.61
C ARG A 386 22.03 -155.33 -85.10
N VAL A 387 23.13 -154.73 -84.64
CA VAL A 387 24.49 -155.17 -84.95
C VAL A 387 24.72 -156.57 -84.40
N GLU A 388 24.39 -156.82 -83.13
CA GLU A 388 24.48 -158.16 -82.52
C GLU A 388 23.68 -159.21 -83.30
N THR A 389 22.46 -158.86 -83.71
CA THR A 389 21.63 -159.73 -84.56
C THR A 389 22.28 -159.98 -85.93
N ALA A 390 22.85 -158.96 -86.55
CA ALA A 390 23.52 -159.06 -87.84
C ALA A 390 24.79 -159.90 -87.75
N GLU A 391 25.58 -159.75 -86.69
CA GLU A 391 26.75 -160.58 -86.37
C GLU A 391 26.34 -162.04 -86.16
N GLY A 392 25.26 -162.29 -85.41
CA GLY A 392 24.70 -163.64 -85.25
C GLY A 392 24.31 -164.28 -86.59
N ARG A 393 23.68 -163.50 -87.49
CA ARG A 393 23.36 -163.96 -88.86
C ARG A 393 24.61 -164.20 -89.71
N ALA A 394 25.62 -163.33 -89.61
CA ALA A 394 26.87 -163.46 -90.33
C ALA A 394 27.60 -164.75 -89.91
N ASN A 395 27.71 -165.01 -88.61
CA ASN A 395 28.30 -166.23 -88.06
C ASN A 395 27.53 -167.49 -88.52
N ALA A 396 26.20 -167.45 -88.54
CA ALA A 396 25.39 -168.54 -89.06
C ALA A 396 25.62 -168.76 -90.56
N ALA A 397 25.70 -167.69 -91.36
CA ALA A 397 26.01 -167.78 -92.79
C ALA A 397 27.42 -168.32 -93.05
N GLU A 398 28.40 -167.95 -92.22
CA GLU A 398 29.77 -168.47 -92.30
C GLU A 398 29.82 -169.96 -91.98
N ALA A 399 29.07 -170.42 -90.97
CA ALA A 399 28.91 -171.85 -90.68
C ALA A 399 28.29 -172.62 -91.86
N VAL A 400 27.24 -172.08 -92.47
CA VAL A 400 26.63 -172.67 -93.69
C VAL A 400 27.61 -172.69 -94.86
N SER A 401 28.37 -171.61 -95.06
CA SER A 401 29.40 -171.54 -96.11
C SER A 401 30.48 -172.60 -95.91
N SER A 402 30.95 -172.79 -94.66
CA SER A 402 31.91 -173.85 -94.33
C SER A 402 31.34 -175.26 -94.58
N GLN A 403 30.06 -175.50 -94.27
CA GLN A 403 29.38 -176.76 -94.57
C GLN A 403 29.27 -177.02 -96.07
N LEU A 404 28.86 -176.01 -96.84
CA LEU A 404 28.77 -176.08 -98.30
C LEU A 404 30.14 -176.34 -98.94
N LYS A 405 31.20 -175.73 -98.42
CA LYS A 405 32.57 -175.95 -98.89
C LYS A 405 33.01 -177.40 -98.70
N LYS A 406 32.72 -177.97 -97.53
CA LYS A 406 32.99 -179.39 -97.23
C LYS A 406 32.19 -180.32 -98.14
N ALA A 407 30.89 -180.06 -98.33
CA ALA A 407 30.04 -180.82 -99.24
C ALA A 407 30.53 -180.75 -100.70
N LEU A 408 31.03 -179.59 -101.13
CA LEU A 408 31.61 -179.39 -102.45
C LEU A 408 32.90 -180.22 -102.65
N ASP A 409 33.77 -180.26 -101.65
CA ASP A 409 35.00 -181.05 -101.72
C ASP A 409 34.70 -182.57 -101.74
N GLU A 410 33.71 -183.02 -100.96
CA GLU A 410 33.21 -184.41 -101.00
C GLU A 410 32.60 -184.77 -102.36
N ALA A 411 31.85 -183.85 -102.98
CA ALA A 411 31.28 -184.05 -104.30
C ALA A 411 32.36 -184.18 -105.40
N LYS A 412 33.40 -183.34 -105.34
CA LYS A 412 34.55 -183.41 -106.26
C LYS A 412 35.33 -184.72 -106.11
N ALA A 413 35.51 -185.21 -104.88
CA ALA A 413 36.17 -186.50 -104.65
C ALA A 413 35.40 -187.67 -105.28
N ARG A 414 34.06 -187.69 -105.14
CA ARG A 414 33.20 -188.70 -105.79
C ARG A 414 33.24 -188.62 -107.31
N GLN A 415 33.33 -187.41 -107.86
CA GLN A 415 33.45 -187.20 -109.30
C GLN A 415 34.74 -187.83 -109.84
N LEU A 416 35.88 -187.56 -109.20
CA LEU A 416 37.18 -188.16 -109.57
C LEU A 416 37.15 -189.69 -109.47
N GLU A 417 36.50 -190.23 -108.45
CA GLU A 417 36.33 -191.68 -108.29
C GLU A 417 35.46 -192.28 -109.42
N ALA A 418 34.40 -191.59 -109.81
CA ALA A 418 33.55 -192.00 -110.93
C ALA A 418 34.30 -191.94 -112.27
N GLU A 419 35.08 -190.90 -112.52
CA GLU A 419 35.95 -190.77 -113.71
C GLU A 419 36.98 -191.92 -113.76
N GLY A 420 37.56 -192.30 -112.62
CA GLY A 420 38.44 -193.46 -112.52
C GLY A 420 37.76 -194.80 -112.84
N ARG A 421 36.50 -194.99 -112.42
CA ARG A 421 35.71 -196.19 -112.75
C ARG A 421 35.37 -196.26 -114.24
N VAL A 422 35.04 -195.14 -114.86
CA VAL A 422 34.74 -195.07 -116.30
C VAL A 422 35.97 -195.46 -117.11
N ALA A 423 37.14 -194.91 -116.79
CA ALA A 423 38.38 -195.24 -117.48
C ALA A 423 38.75 -196.75 -117.36
N GLY A 424 38.48 -197.36 -116.20
CA GLY A 424 38.69 -198.80 -115.99
C GLY A 424 37.73 -199.68 -116.81
N LEU A 425 36.46 -199.27 -116.93
CA LEU A 425 35.45 -199.99 -117.73
C LEU A 425 35.74 -199.90 -119.23
N GLU A 426 36.27 -198.77 -119.70
CA GLU A 426 36.69 -198.60 -121.10
C GLU A 426 37.81 -199.58 -121.47
N THR A 427 38.75 -199.83 -120.55
CA THR A 427 39.86 -200.77 -120.78
C THR A 427 39.39 -202.23 -120.83
N GLU A 428 38.42 -202.62 -120.01
CA GLU A 428 37.82 -203.97 -120.06
C GLU A 428 37.05 -204.21 -121.36
N LEU A 429 36.38 -203.19 -121.88
CA LEU A 429 35.64 -203.24 -123.14
C LEU A 429 36.55 -203.48 -124.35
N GLU A 430 37.71 -202.83 -124.37
CA GLU A 430 38.74 -203.00 -125.41
C GLU A 430 39.27 -204.45 -125.45
N GLN A 431 39.54 -205.02 -124.27
CA GLN A 431 40.03 -206.40 -124.13
C GLN A 431 38.98 -207.44 -124.54
N GLY A 432 37.70 -207.17 -124.27
CA GLY A 432 36.58 -208.01 -124.70
C GLY A 432 36.45 -208.07 -126.23
N ARG A 433 36.62 -206.93 -126.91
CA ARG A 433 36.54 -206.85 -128.38
C ARG A 433 37.68 -207.61 -129.06
N ALA A 434 38.90 -207.53 -128.53
CA ALA A 434 40.06 -208.25 -129.05
C ALA A 434 39.88 -209.79 -129.00
N ARG A 435 39.30 -210.30 -127.91
CA ARG A 435 39.01 -211.73 -127.74
C ARG A 435 37.95 -212.23 -128.71
N TRP A 436 36.93 -211.41 -128.99
CA TRP A 436 35.86 -211.78 -129.91
C TRP A 436 36.34 -211.92 -131.35
N SER A 437 37.29 -211.07 -131.78
CA SER A 437 37.90 -211.15 -133.11
C SER A 437 38.72 -212.42 -133.35
N GLN A 438 39.35 -212.97 -132.30
CA GLN A 438 40.12 -214.22 -132.39
C GLN A 438 39.24 -215.46 -132.60
N VAL A 439 38.01 -215.46 -132.06
CA VAL A 439 37.10 -216.62 -132.13
C VAL A 439 36.49 -216.77 -133.53
N GLN A 440 36.20 -215.67 -134.23
CA GLN A 440 35.62 -215.74 -135.57
C GLN A 440 36.58 -216.32 -136.63
N ALA A 441 37.89 -216.20 -136.44
CA ALA A 441 38.88 -216.64 -137.42
C ALA A 441 39.04 -218.17 -137.52
N LEU A 442 38.57 -218.95 -136.53
CA LEU A 442 38.84 -220.40 -136.45
C LEU A 442 37.77 -221.31 -137.10
N VAL A 443 36.62 -220.80 -137.55
CA VAL A 443 35.51 -221.65 -138.07
C VAL A 443 35.36 -221.58 -139.61
N GLY A 444 36.10 -220.72 -140.29
CA GLY A 444 36.14 -220.68 -141.76
C GLY A 444 37.29 -221.51 -142.36
N GLY A 445 37.15 -222.84 -142.46
CA GLY A 445 38.00 -223.65 -143.35
C GLY A 445 38.27 -225.11 -142.94
N ARG A 446 37.38 -226.02 -143.38
CA ARG A 446 37.37 -227.51 -143.31
C ARG A 446 37.02 -228.18 -141.98
#